data_AF-A0A5J9WJJ5-F1
#
_entry.id   AF-A0A5J9WJJ5-F1
#
_cell.length_a   1.000
_cell.length_b   1.000
_cell.length_c   1.000
_cell.angle_alpha   90.00
_cell.angle_beta   90.00
_cell.angle_gamma   90.00
#
_symmetry.space_group_name_H-M   'P 1'
#
loop_
_entity.id
_entity.type
_entity.pdbx_description
1 polymer ?
#
loop_
_entity_poly.entity_id
_entity_poly.type
_entity_poly.pdbx_seq_one_letter_code
_entity_poly.pdbx_strand_id
1 'polypeptide(L)'
;MPAPEPRLLPPPLRLLLLAAACSFGLALGASGGGAGDAGPCDFSVERGGDLYSFSLATPTLAHRHGVLSEDGFYKVAVNDSTLWFQLCDEMIFNFDPPVCLNCEDCGGPLRCGTGCSALVSNSIGGYDVCTTIGRAPDSHLSLIDERHPQKGVIVKMFSSTCSISISVLCDSNIVQVSDKFILSGKCDYVGYHT
;
A
#
# COMPACT_ATOMS: atom_id res chain seq x y z
N MET A 1 -48.83 -24.31 -45.83
CA MET A 1 -47.88 -24.63 -44.75
C MET A 1 -47.33 -23.32 -44.23
N PRO A 2 -47.59 -22.91 -42.98
CA PRO A 2 -47.01 -21.71 -42.41
C PRO A 2 -45.58 -21.97 -41.92
N ALA A 3 -44.69 -20.99 -42.11
CA ALA A 3 -43.30 -21.00 -41.67
C ALA A 3 -43.19 -20.87 -40.13
N PRO A 4 -42.16 -21.43 -39.49
CA PRO A 4 -42.02 -21.39 -38.03
C PRO A 4 -41.57 -20.01 -37.54
N GLU A 5 -42.18 -19.54 -36.44
CA GLU A 5 -41.80 -18.31 -35.74
C GLU A 5 -40.37 -18.41 -35.14
N PRO A 6 -39.63 -17.28 -35.07
CA PRO A 6 -38.35 -17.23 -34.37
C PRO A 6 -38.56 -17.23 -32.85
N ARG A 7 -37.95 -18.19 -32.16
CA ARG A 7 -37.90 -18.21 -30.70
C ARG A 7 -37.05 -17.05 -30.17
N LEU A 8 -37.67 -16.16 -29.40
CA LEU A 8 -36.99 -15.14 -28.60
C LEU A 8 -36.01 -15.81 -27.62
N LEU A 9 -34.73 -15.50 -27.74
CA LEU A 9 -33.73 -15.77 -26.71
C LEU A 9 -33.92 -14.81 -25.53
N PRO A 10 -33.72 -15.25 -24.27
CA PRO A 10 -33.72 -14.35 -23.13
C PRO A 10 -32.56 -13.35 -23.22
N PRO A 11 -32.70 -12.13 -22.69
CA PRO A 11 -31.66 -11.12 -22.75
C PRO A 11 -30.43 -11.60 -21.94
N PRO A 12 -29.21 -11.23 -22.35
CA PRO A 12 -28.04 -11.54 -21.56
C PRO A 12 -28.15 -10.79 -20.23
N LEU A 13 -27.94 -11.52 -19.14
CA LEU A 13 -27.78 -10.98 -17.80
C LEU A 13 -26.65 -9.94 -17.88
N ARG A 14 -27.00 -8.64 -17.84
CA ARG A 14 -26.01 -7.56 -17.76
C ARG A 14 -25.32 -7.67 -16.40
N LEU A 15 -24.19 -8.38 -16.40
CA LEU A 15 -23.25 -8.39 -15.29
C LEU A 15 -22.65 -6.98 -15.19
N LEU A 16 -23.20 -6.14 -14.32
CA LEU A 16 -22.57 -4.88 -13.95
C LEU A 16 -21.33 -5.21 -13.11
N LEU A 17 -20.21 -5.42 -13.81
CA LEU A 17 -18.87 -5.36 -13.23
C LEU A 17 -18.61 -3.92 -12.82
N LEU A 18 -18.91 -3.58 -11.57
CA LEU A 18 -18.36 -2.40 -10.92
C LEU A 18 -16.92 -2.72 -10.56
N ALA A 19 -16.00 -2.37 -11.47
CA ALA A 19 -14.58 -2.37 -11.20
C ALA A 19 -14.27 -1.27 -10.18
N ALA A 20 -14.22 -1.64 -8.91
CA ALA A 20 -13.72 -0.79 -7.83
C ALA A 20 -12.23 -1.07 -7.62
N ALA A 21 -11.46 -0.01 -7.37
CA ALA A 21 -10.00 0.02 -7.36
C ALA A 21 -9.30 -0.71 -6.17
N CYS A 22 -9.97 -1.66 -5.51
CA CYS A 22 -9.38 -2.68 -4.65
C CYS A 22 -10.12 -3.99 -4.98
N SER A 23 -9.43 -4.95 -5.61
CA SER A 23 -10.04 -6.09 -6.31
C SER A 23 -10.87 -7.01 -5.39
N PHE A 24 -12.20 -6.81 -5.35
CA PHE A 24 -13.15 -7.77 -4.78
C PHE A 24 -13.34 -8.95 -5.74
N GLY A 25 -12.57 -10.02 -5.55
CA GLY A 25 -12.80 -11.30 -6.20
C GLY A 25 -13.64 -12.22 -5.31
N LEU A 26 -14.96 -12.26 -5.48
CA LEU A 26 -15.79 -13.33 -4.94
C LEU A 26 -15.53 -14.61 -5.75
N ALA A 27 -14.55 -15.40 -5.33
CA ALA A 27 -14.36 -16.75 -5.85
C ALA A 27 -15.44 -17.66 -5.21
N LEU A 28 -16.47 -18.00 -5.98
CA LEU A 28 -17.39 -19.09 -5.64
C LEU A 28 -16.64 -20.42 -5.74
N GLY A 29 -16.24 -20.94 -4.57
CA GLY A 29 -16.15 -22.36 -4.21
C GLY A 29 -15.36 -23.31 -5.13
N ALA A 30 -14.13 -23.63 -4.72
CA ALA A 30 -13.63 -25.00 -4.73
C ALA A 30 -12.58 -25.16 -3.62
N SER A 31 -12.78 -26.16 -2.77
CA SER A 31 -11.89 -26.56 -1.67
C SER A 31 -10.46 -26.81 -2.17
N GLY A 32 -9.50 -26.10 -1.59
CA GLY A 32 -8.07 -26.36 -1.77
C GLY A 32 -7.28 -25.56 -0.74
N GLY A 33 -6.89 -26.22 0.35
CA GLY A 33 -5.96 -25.65 1.32
C GLY A 33 -4.63 -25.36 0.65
N GLY A 34 -4.23 -24.09 0.69
CA GLY A 34 -2.94 -23.62 0.23
C GLY A 34 -2.77 -22.20 0.72
N ALA A 35 -1.97 -22.04 1.78
CA ALA A 35 -1.36 -20.75 2.10
C ALA A 35 -0.48 -20.38 0.89
N GLY A 36 -1.08 -19.68 -0.06
CA GLY A 36 -0.36 -19.07 -1.17
C GLY A 36 0.48 -17.96 -0.58
N ASP A 37 1.78 -18.04 -0.83
CA ASP A 37 2.76 -16.98 -0.60
C ASP A 37 2.29 -15.74 -1.37
N ALA A 38 1.46 -14.95 -0.70
CA ALA A 38 1.03 -13.64 -1.13
C ALA A 38 2.28 -12.77 -1.07
N GLY A 39 2.65 -12.12 -2.18
CA GLY A 39 3.79 -11.21 -2.17
C GLY A 39 3.63 -10.15 -1.07
N PRO A 40 4.70 -9.42 -0.69
CA PRO A 40 4.66 -8.44 0.42
C PRO A 40 3.59 -7.34 0.29
N CYS A 41 2.89 -7.27 -0.85
CA CYS A 41 1.89 -6.29 -1.21
C CYS A 41 0.47 -6.85 -1.38
N ASP A 42 0.25 -8.12 -1.07
CA ASP A 42 -1.04 -8.78 -1.14
C ASP A 42 -1.51 -9.18 0.27
N PHE A 43 -2.75 -8.85 0.61
CA PHE A 43 -3.36 -9.15 1.90
C PHE A 43 -4.78 -9.68 1.69
N SER A 44 -5.13 -10.77 2.37
CA SER A 44 -6.50 -11.29 2.33
C SER A 44 -6.96 -11.76 3.71
N VAL A 45 -8.26 -11.60 3.96
CA VAL A 45 -8.88 -11.91 5.26
C VAL A 45 -10.35 -12.29 5.08
N GLU A 46 -10.78 -13.31 5.82
CA GLU A 46 -12.19 -13.75 5.84
C GLU A 46 -12.97 -13.07 6.97
N ARG A 47 -14.11 -12.44 6.62
CA ARG A 47 -15.00 -11.82 7.61
C ARG A 47 -16.46 -11.98 7.22
N GLY A 48 -17.26 -12.47 8.17
CA GLY A 48 -18.69 -12.68 7.93
C GLY A 48 -19.04 -13.73 6.86
N GLY A 49 -18.09 -14.58 6.46
CA GLY A 49 -18.26 -15.54 5.36
C GLY A 49 -17.81 -15.01 4.00
N ASP A 50 -17.41 -13.74 3.93
CA ASP A 50 -16.85 -13.12 2.72
C ASP A 50 -15.31 -13.06 2.79
N LEU A 51 -14.65 -13.23 1.65
CA LEU A 51 -13.21 -13.06 1.51
C LEU A 51 -12.92 -11.64 0.99
N TYR A 52 -12.13 -10.90 1.74
CA TYR A 52 -11.64 -9.57 1.36
C TYR A 52 -10.19 -9.69 0.91
N SER A 53 -9.90 -9.21 -0.29
CA SER A 53 -8.56 -9.27 -0.88
C SER A 53 -8.11 -7.87 -1.28
N PHE A 54 -6.88 -7.54 -0.92
CA PHE A 54 -6.23 -6.27 -1.16
C PHE A 54 -4.92 -6.55 -1.87
N SER A 55 -4.75 -5.95 -3.05
CA SER A 55 -3.49 -6.00 -3.78
C SER A 55 -3.03 -4.57 -4.00
N LEU A 56 -1.99 -4.18 -3.27
CA LEU A 56 -1.44 -2.84 -3.29
C LEU A 56 -0.55 -2.60 -4.52
N ALA A 57 -0.01 -3.67 -5.12
CA ALA A 57 0.78 -3.59 -6.35
C ALA A 57 -0.07 -3.62 -7.63
N THR A 58 -1.34 -4.06 -7.55
CA THR A 58 -2.19 -4.20 -8.74
C THR A 58 -2.56 -2.82 -9.32
N PRO A 59 -2.29 -2.57 -10.61
CA PRO A 59 -2.68 -1.33 -11.27
C PRO A 59 -4.18 -1.06 -11.22
N THR A 60 -4.54 0.20 -11.01
CA THR A 60 -5.92 0.71 -11.09
C THR A 60 -6.01 1.80 -12.15
N LEU A 61 -7.24 2.19 -12.53
CA LEU A 61 -7.42 3.27 -13.51
C LEU A 61 -6.80 4.60 -13.04
N ALA A 62 -6.84 4.86 -11.72
CA ALA A 62 -6.25 6.03 -11.10
C ALA A 62 -4.74 5.90 -10.86
N HIS A 63 -4.22 4.67 -10.70
CA HIS A 63 -2.81 4.41 -10.40
C HIS A 63 -2.25 3.25 -11.23
N ARG A 64 -1.54 3.58 -12.32
CA ARG A 64 -1.04 2.56 -13.27
C ARG A 64 0.06 1.65 -12.71
N HIS A 65 0.60 1.97 -11.54
CA HIS A 65 1.62 1.19 -10.83
C HIS A 65 1.09 0.60 -9.51
N GLY A 66 -0.24 0.54 -9.33
CA GLY A 66 -0.84 0.26 -8.02
C GLY A 66 -0.67 1.44 -7.07
N VAL A 67 -0.79 1.23 -5.76
CA VAL A 67 -0.50 2.28 -4.77
C VAL A 67 1.00 2.44 -4.52
N LEU A 68 1.84 1.94 -5.40
CA LEU A 68 3.27 2.23 -5.38
C LEU A 68 3.46 3.63 -5.94
N SER A 69 4.42 4.36 -5.36
CA SER A 69 4.80 5.65 -5.92
C SER A 69 5.36 5.46 -7.33
N GLU A 70 4.89 6.27 -8.29
CA GLU A 70 5.42 6.32 -9.66
C GLU A 70 6.91 6.67 -9.68
N ASP A 71 7.31 7.58 -8.79
CA ASP A 71 8.70 8.01 -8.62
C ASP A 71 9.53 7.02 -7.79
N GLY A 72 8.92 5.92 -7.32
CA GLY A 72 9.56 4.89 -6.51
C GLY A 72 9.59 5.15 -5.01
N PHE A 73 9.07 6.29 -4.54
CA PHE A 73 8.90 6.60 -3.12
C PHE A 73 7.91 7.76 -2.88
N TYR A 74 7.35 7.80 -1.68
CA TYR A 74 6.59 8.92 -1.13
C TYR A 74 7.50 9.76 -0.24
N LYS A 75 7.28 11.08 -0.23
CA LYS A 75 8.02 12.02 0.59
C LYS A 75 7.06 13.02 1.25
N VAL A 76 7.06 13.06 2.58
CA VAL A 76 6.11 13.87 3.36
C VAL A 76 6.83 14.63 4.47
N ALA A 77 6.58 15.93 4.58
CA ALA A 77 7.10 16.74 5.67
C ALA A 77 6.25 16.53 6.93
N VAL A 78 6.90 16.30 8.06
CA VAL A 78 6.26 16.05 9.36
C VAL A 78 7.02 16.82 10.42
N ASN A 79 6.41 17.91 10.92
CA ASN A 79 7.09 18.87 11.78
C ASN A 79 8.39 19.35 11.11
N ASP A 80 9.53 19.26 11.80
CA ASP A 80 10.86 19.63 11.29
C ASP A 80 11.61 18.45 10.62
N SER A 81 10.90 17.34 10.37
CA SER A 81 11.45 16.11 9.78
C SER A 81 10.79 15.81 8.44
N THR A 82 11.41 14.93 7.66
CA THR A 82 10.86 14.44 6.39
C THR A 82 10.79 12.92 6.41
N LEU A 83 9.59 12.36 6.23
CA LEU A 83 9.38 10.94 6.03
C LEU A 83 9.55 10.58 4.56
N TRP A 84 10.24 9.47 4.32
CA TRP A 84 10.41 8.86 3.01
C TRP A 84 9.98 7.41 3.14
N PHE A 85 9.12 6.94 2.26
CA PHE A 85 8.66 5.56 2.31
C PHE A 85 8.23 5.04 0.95
N GLN A 86 8.29 3.73 0.75
CA GLN A 86 7.69 3.03 -0.36
C GLN A 86 6.89 1.86 0.19
N LEU A 87 5.67 1.68 -0.32
CA LEU A 87 4.80 0.58 0.11
C LEU A 87 5.31 -0.74 -0.48
N CYS A 88 5.44 -1.77 0.36
CA CYS A 88 5.77 -3.14 -0.02
C CYS A 88 7.06 -3.39 -0.82
N ASP A 89 7.90 -2.37 -0.97
CA ASP A 89 9.13 -2.44 -1.75
C ASP A 89 10.18 -1.50 -1.15
N GLU A 90 11.40 -1.59 -1.64
CA GLU A 90 12.45 -0.63 -1.33
C GLU A 90 12.28 0.66 -2.13
N MET A 91 12.74 1.77 -1.56
CA MET A 91 12.89 3.01 -2.30
C MET A 91 14.07 2.87 -3.28
N ILE A 92 13.83 3.23 -4.54
CA ILE A 92 14.82 3.13 -5.61
C ILE A 92 15.08 4.52 -6.18
N PHE A 93 16.37 4.90 -6.26
CA PHE A 93 16.81 6.17 -6.81
C PHE A 93 17.66 5.95 -8.05
N ASN A 94 17.09 6.28 -9.22
CA ASN A 94 17.74 6.09 -10.52
C ASN A 94 18.67 7.26 -10.89
N PHE A 95 18.37 8.48 -10.47
CA PHE A 95 19.14 9.68 -10.78
C PHE A 95 19.34 10.51 -9.50
N ASP A 96 20.56 11.02 -9.30
CA ASP A 96 20.96 11.88 -8.16
C ASP A 96 20.36 11.46 -6.81
N PRO A 97 20.74 10.29 -6.27
CA PRO A 97 20.20 9.83 -5.00
C PRO A 97 20.56 10.81 -3.88
N PRO A 98 19.67 11.00 -2.89
CA PRO A 98 19.90 11.91 -1.79
C PRO A 98 21.08 11.46 -0.92
N VAL A 99 21.77 12.45 -0.33
CA VAL A 99 22.90 12.25 0.57
C VAL A 99 22.43 12.54 1.99
N CYS A 100 22.81 11.69 2.94
CA CYS A 100 22.49 11.89 4.36
C CYS A 100 23.51 11.20 5.26
N LEU A 101 23.45 11.45 6.56
CA LEU A 101 24.30 10.80 7.56
C LEU A 101 23.53 9.70 8.30
N ASN A 102 24.24 8.70 8.82
CA ASN A 102 23.70 7.60 9.65
C ASN A 102 22.67 6.69 8.96
N CYS A 103 22.81 6.45 7.66
CA CYS A 103 21.87 5.62 6.87
C CYS A 103 22.48 4.31 6.35
N GLU A 104 23.46 3.73 7.07
CA GLU A 104 24.21 2.56 6.59
C GLU A 104 23.30 1.37 6.21
N ASP A 105 22.23 1.17 6.98
CA ASP A 105 21.23 0.12 6.75
C ASP A 105 20.16 0.49 5.71
N CYS A 106 20.29 1.63 5.05
CA CYS A 106 19.36 2.13 4.05
C CYS A 106 20.11 2.93 2.96
N GLY A 107 21.10 2.27 2.35
CA GLY A 107 21.82 2.76 1.17
C GLY A 107 23.11 3.53 1.47
N GLY A 108 23.40 3.77 2.75
CA GLY A 108 24.59 4.47 3.20
C GLY A 108 24.56 5.97 2.87
N PRO A 109 25.67 6.68 3.14
CA PRO A 109 25.67 8.14 3.11
C PRO A 109 25.48 8.74 1.72
N LEU A 110 25.86 8.02 0.66
CA LEU A 110 25.78 8.51 -0.72
C LEU A 110 24.47 8.18 -1.43
N ARG A 111 23.65 7.28 -0.86
CA ARG A 111 22.40 6.83 -1.49
C ARG A 111 21.28 6.64 -0.47
N CYS A 112 21.07 7.67 0.34
CA CYS A 112 20.07 7.69 1.41
C CYS A 112 18.71 7.16 0.92
N GLY A 113 18.10 6.23 1.64
CA GLY A 113 16.82 5.65 1.23
C GLY A 113 16.95 4.37 0.40
N THR A 114 18.06 4.17 -0.31
CA THR A 114 18.18 3.01 -1.21
C THR A 114 18.18 1.71 -0.43
N GLY A 115 17.28 0.78 -0.77
CA GLY A 115 17.25 -0.55 -0.15
C GLY A 115 16.45 -0.66 1.16
N CYS A 116 15.77 0.42 1.58
CA CYS A 116 14.82 0.34 2.69
C CYS A 116 13.43 0.84 2.26
N SER A 117 12.40 0.39 2.98
CA SER A 117 11.00 0.74 2.68
C SER A 117 10.57 2.01 3.37
N ALA A 118 11.23 2.42 4.46
CA ALA A 118 10.94 3.69 5.12
C ALA A 118 12.13 4.23 5.91
N LEU A 119 12.27 5.56 5.91
CA LEU A 119 13.16 6.31 6.80
C LEU A 119 12.55 7.65 7.20
N VAL A 120 13.10 8.24 8.25
CA VAL A 120 12.95 9.66 8.56
C VAL A 120 14.28 10.38 8.39
N SER A 121 14.26 11.54 7.75
CA SER A 121 15.38 12.48 7.70
C SER A 121 15.09 13.68 8.60
N ASN A 122 16.06 14.07 9.41
CA ASN A 122 16.02 15.28 10.22
C ASN A 122 17.15 16.21 9.78
N SER A 123 16.85 17.48 9.52
CA SER A 123 17.87 18.46 9.19
C SER A 123 18.53 18.99 10.47
N ILE A 124 19.78 18.61 10.71
CA ILE A 124 20.57 19.02 11.88
C ILE A 124 21.81 19.76 11.40
N GLY A 125 21.91 21.06 11.71
CA GLY A 125 23.06 21.89 11.32
C GLY A 125 23.23 22.02 9.81
N GLY A 126 22.14 21.90 9.04
CA GLY A 126 22.15 21.95 7.57
C GLY A 126 22.41 20.62 6.88
N TYR A 127 22.57 19.53 7.63
CA TYR A 127 22.75 18.17 7.11
C TYR A 127 21.55 17.29 7.43
N ASP A 128 21.15 16.49 6.46
CA ASP A 128 20.12 15.47 6.66
C ASP A 128 20.70 14.26 7.41
N VAL A 129 20.11 13.95 8.56
CA VAL A 129 20.45 12.77 9.38
C VAL A 129 19.30 11.77 9.27
N CYS A 130 19.61 10.60 8.73
CA CYS A 130 18.69 9.51 8.51
C CYS A 130 18.49 8.67 9.78
N THR A 131 17.27 8.17 9.94
CA THR A 131 16.94 7.08 10.84
C THR A 131 16.05 6.11 10.08
N THR A 132 16.55 4.89 9.84
CA THR A 132 15.80 3.84 9.14
C THR A 132 14.60 3.39 9.98
N ILE A 133 13.42 3.38 9.34
CA ILE A 133 12.17 2.95 9.97
C ILE A 133 11.80 1.54 9.53
N GLY A 134 11.97 1.18 8.26
CA GLY A 134 11.53 -0.11 7.74
C GLY A 134 12.35 -0.60 6.55
N ARG A 135 12.36 -1.91 6.33
CA ARG A 135 13.01 -2.57 5.17
C ARG A 135 11.97 -3.25 4.28
N ALA A 136 12.31 -3.47 3.01
CA ALA A 136 11.37 -3.98 1.99
C ALA A 136 10.62 -5.27 2.34
N PRO A 137 11.21 -6.29 3.01
CA PRO A 137 10.43 -7.48 3.40
C PRO A 137 9.60 -7.29 4.68
N ASP A 138 9.83 -6.22 5.45
CA ASP A 138 9.34 -6.08 6.84
C ASP A 138 8.07 -5.20 6.94
N SER A 139 7.16 -5.32 5.96
CA SER A 139 5.87 -4.62 6.00
C SER A 139 4.75 -5.53 6.47
N HIS A 140 3.97 -5.06 7.45
CA HIS A 140 2.84 -5.78 8.01
C HIS A 140 1.53 -5.11 7.61
N LEU A 141 0.66 -5.86 6.93
CA LEU A 141 -0.65 -5.38 6.51
C LEU A 141 -1.72 -5.80 7.52
N SER A 142 -2.68 -4.92 7.78
CA SER A 142 -3.82 -5.17 8.67
C SER A 142 -5.04 -4.35 8.23
N LEU A 143 -6.23 -4.67 8.71
CA LEU A 143 -7.44 -3.90 8.38
C LEU A 143 -7.47 -2.55 9.11
N ILE A 144 -8.00 -1.52 8.45
CA ILE A 144 -8.32 -0.24 9.10
C ILE A 144 -9.48 -0.41 10.09
N ASP A 145 -10.48 -1.21 9.71
CA ASP A 145 -11.65 -1.51 10.53
C ASP A 145 -12.06 -2.97 10.35
N GLU A 146 -11.92 -3.78 11.40
CA GLU A 146 -12.31 -5.19 11.44
C GLU A 146 -13.80 -5.42 11.16
N ARG A 147 -14.66 -4.43 11.44
CA ARG A 147 -16.11 -4.50 11.19
C ARG A 147 -16.48 -4.08 9.78
N HIS A 148 -15.63 -3.28 9.13
CA HIS A 148 -15.82 -2.78 7.78
C HIS A 148 -14.54 -2.98 6.95
N PRO A 149 -14.17 -4.23 6.62
CA PRO A 149 -12.90 -4.53 5.95
C PRO A 149 -12.74 -3.78 4.62
N GLN A 150 -13.86 -3.51 3.93
CA GLN A 150 -13.88 -2.76 2.67
C GLN A 150 -13.26 -1.35 2.76
N LYS A 151 -13.13 -0.79 3.97
CA LYS A 151 -12.54 0.54 4.18
C LYS A 151 -11.07 0.61 3.75
N GLY A 152 -10.35 -0.51 3.79
CA GLY A 152 -8.96 -0.60 3.38
C GLY A 152 -8.03 -1.14 4.46
N VAL A 153 -6.74 -0.93 4.26
CA VAL A 153 -5.66 -1.56 5.04
C VAL A 153 -4.69 -0.54 5.63
N ILE A 154 -4.06 -0.92 6.73
CA ILE A 154 -2.91 -0.24 7.31
C ILE A 154 -1.67 -1.03 6.94
N VAL A 155 -0.72 -0.37 6.30
CA VAL A 155 0.63 -0.88 6.07
C VAL A 155 1.52 -0.34 7.19
N LYS A 156 2.04 -1.23 8.02
CA LYS A 156 2.94 -0.88 9.11
C LYS A 156 4.36 -1.37 8.81
N MET A 157 5.32 -0.48 8.92
CA MET A 157 6.74 -0.80 8.82
C MET A 157 7.41 -0.36 10.12
N PHE A 158 8.40 -1.11 10.58
CA PHE A 158 9.05 -0.82 11.85
C PHE A 158 10.47 -1.37 11.93
N SER A 159 11.23 -0.78 12.83
CA SER A 159 12.55 -1.20 13.27
C SER A 159 12.50 -1.44 14.78
N SER A 160 13.66 -1.71 15.39
CA SER A 160 13.75 -1.85 16.85
C SER A 160 13.42 -0.56 17.61
N THR A 161 13.41 0.59 16.94
CA THR A 161 13.29 1.92 17.61
C THR A 161 12.26 2.85 16.99
N CYS A 162 11.81 2.58 15.76
CA CYS A 162 10.89 3.44 15.02
C CYS A 162 9.79 2.64 14.36
N SER A 163 8.65 3.27 14.11
CA SER A 163 7.56 2.71 13.31
C SER A 163 6.86 3.77 12.49
N ILE A 164 6.30 3.33 11.36
CA ILE A 164 5.40 4.12 10.54
C ILE A 164 4.18 3.26 10.19
N SER A 165 3.00 3.83 10.36
CA SER A 165 1.73 3.20 10.00
C SER A 165 1.05 4.06 8.93
N ILE A 166 0.78 3.48 7.77
CA ILE A 166 0.24 4.18 6.60
C ILE A 166 -1.13 3.60 6.31
N SER A 167 -2.17 4.44 6.30
CA SER A 167 -3.51 4.00 5.96
C SER A 167 -3.73 4.12 4.45
N VAL A 168 -4.09 3.01 3.83
CA VAL A 168 -4.52 2.94 2.43
C VAL A 168 -6.04 2.76 2.42
N LEU A 169 -6.77 3.83 2.14
CA LEU A 169 -8.22 3.81 2.04
C LEU A 169 -8.63 3.31 0.66
N CYS A 170 -9.49 2.30 0.64
CA CYS A 170 -10.11 1.77 -0.56
C CYS A 170 -11.53 2.37 -0.67
N ASP A 171 -11.71 3.39 -1.51
CA ASP A 171 -13.05 3.75 -2.00
C ASP A 171 -13.28 3.15 -3.39
N SER A 172 -14.55 2.95 -3.72
CA SER A 172 -15.11 2.42 -4.96
C SER A 172 -14.47 2.98 -6.23
N ASN A 173 -13.90 4.19 -6.17
CA ASN A 173 -13.34 4.88 -7.33
C ASN A 173 -11.88 5.34 -7.15
N ILE A 174 -11.40 5.49 -5.91
CA ILE A 174 -10.11 6.12 -5.62
C ILE A 174 -9.45 5.39 -4.46
N VAL A 175 -8.18 5.03 -4.65
CA VAL A 175 -7.33 4.59 -3.55
C VAL A 175 -6.60 5.81 -2.99
N GLN A 176 -6.63 5.99 -1.67
CA GLN A 176 -5.98 7.11 -1.00
C GLN A 176 -4.90 6.60 -0.04
N VAL A 177 -3.66 7.04 -0.24
CA VAL A 177 -2.52 6.77 0.65
C VAL A 177 -2.30 7.97 1.55
N SER A 178 -2.00 7.76 2.85
CA SER A 178 -1.82 8.84 3.82
C SER A 178 -0.89 9.94 3.29
N ASP A 179 -1.37 11.18 3.30
CA ASP A 179 -0.63 12.37 2.89
C ASP A 179 -0.14 13.19 4.10
N LYS A 180 -0.67 12.91 5.29
CA LYS A 180 -0.33 13.58 6.55
C LYS A 180 0.00 12.57 7.62
N PHE A 181 0.90 12.96 8.52
CA PHE A 181 1.36 12.10 9.60
C PHE A 181 1.42 12.89 10.91
N ILE A 182 1.14 12.21 12.01
CA ILE A 182 1.41 12.68 13.36
C ILE A 182 2.48 11.81 14.01
N LEU A 183 3.25 12.41 14.90
CA LEU A 183 4.20 11.71 15.75
C LEU A 183 3.49 11.33 17.07
N SER A 184 3.18 10.04 17.24
CA SER A 184 2.45 9.50 18.40
C SER A 184 3.37 9.11 19.58
N GLY A 185 4.69 9.01 19.32
CA GLY A 185 5.70 8.63 20.30
C GLY A 185 7.07 9.27 20.00
N LYS A 186 8.18 8.63 20.38
CA LYS A 186 9.52 9.18 20.09
C LYS A 186 9.90 9.08 18.60
N CYS A 187 9.46 8.02 17.94
CA CYS A 187 9.72 7.75 16.52
C CYS A 187 8.59 6.87 15.93
N ASP A 188 7.35 7.14 16.33
CA ASP A 188 6.16 6.40 15.89
C ASP A 188 5.26 7.33 15.08
N TYR A 189 5.22 7.10 13.78
CA TYR A 189 4.51 7.94 12.82
C TYR A 189 3.21 7.28 12.41
N VAL A 190 2.10 8.01 12.52
CA VAL A 190 0.78 7.53 12.15
C VAL A 190 0.21 8.40 11.06
N GLY A 191 0.02 7.80 9.89
CA GLY A 191 -0.57 8.41 8.72
C GLY A 191 -2.09 8.52 8.86
N TYR A 192 -2.64 9.62 8.38
CA TYR A 192 -4.07 9.87 8.33
C TYR A 192 -4.45 10.66 7.07
N HIS A 193 -5.75 10.72 6.83
CA HIS A 193 -6.38 11.47 5.74
C HIS A 193 -7.25 12.57 6.34
N THR A 194 -7.42 13.69 5.63
CA THR A 194 -8.36 14.78 6.01
C THR A 194 -9.68 14.71 5.28
#